data_AF-A0A818WIS5-F1
#
_entry.id   AF-A0A818WIS5-F1
#
_cell.length_a   1.000
_cell.length_b   1.000
_cell.length_c   1.000
_cell.angle_alpha   90.00
_cell.angle_beta   90.00
_cell.angle_gamma   90.00
#
_symmetry.space_group_name_H-M   'P 1'
#
loop_
_entity.id
_entity.type
_entity.pdbx_description
1 polymer ?
#
loop_
_entity_poly.entity_id
_entity_poly.type
_entity_poly.pdbx_seq_one_letter_code
_entity_poly.pdbx_strand_id
1 'polypeptide(L)'
;MKIPSEDTIIQLACVVLDTNLFAYKDKYYRQIKDGAMDSLFTRNRRHEIYSRYIGNVFMTTNLSKEEMLKELEEIMKTDPNIKTTITINQSLEYLDASIENNNGNLKTTIYHKSACEPYILPYKSDHPRSIHANIIYTILVRVARICSTVEDFDMELLSVKMILFVNGYPPKFIQHHLKNFFVKHDAMKIWTEPDNATY
;
A
#
# COMPACT_ATOMS: atom_id res chain seq x y z
N MET A 1 29.70 23.38 -1.31
CA MET A 1 28.65 23.44 -2.36
C MET A 1 28.02 24.81 -2.31
N LYS A 2 27.95 25.54 -3.44
CA LYS A 2 27.18 26.80 -3.53
C LYS A 2 25.72 26.44 -3.80
N ILE A 3 24.81 26.94 -2.97
CA ILE A 3 23.37 26.78 -3.18
C ILE A 3 22.98 27.74 -4.32
N PRO A 4 22.23 27.28 -5.35
CA PRO A 4 21.79 28.14 -6.45
C PRO A 4 20.88 29.27 -5.95
N SER A 5 20.81 30.37 -6.70
CA SER A 5 19.95 31.52 -6.34
C SER A 5 18.47 31.14 -6.39
N GLU A 6 17.65 31.85 -5.60
CA GLU A 6 16.21 31.64 -5.53
C GLU A 6 15.55 31.73 -6.92
N ASP A 7 15.92 32.73 -7.73
CA ASP A 7 15.45 32.88 -9.11
C ASP A 7 15.75 31.65 -9.98
N THR A 8 16.94 31.06 -9.80
CA THR A 8 17.34 29.86 -10.55
C THR A 8 16.49 28.66 -10.14
N ILE A 9 16.21 28.52 -8.85
CA ILE A 9 15.36 27.44 -8.31
C ILE A 9 13.92 27.60 -8.84
N ILE A 10 13.39 28.82 -8.84
CA ILE A 10 12.04 29.12 -9.36
C ILE A 10 11.97 28.79 -10.85
N GLN A 11 12.95 29.21 -11.65
CA GLN A 11 12.99 28.89 -13.09
C GLN A 11 13.01 27.39 -13.34
N LEU A 12 13.84 26.65 -12.61
CA LEU A 12 13.92 25.19 -12.74
C LEU A 12 12.61 24.51 -12.31
N ALA A 13 11.95 25.01 -11.25
CA ALA A 13 10.66 24.50 -10.81
C ALA A 13 9.57 24.76 -11.86
N CYS A 14 9.51 25.96 -12.45
CA CYS A 14 8.59 26.28 -13.55
C CYS A 14 8.82 25.36 -14.75
N VAL A 15 10.08 25.11 -15.14
CA VAL A 15 10.38 24.17 -16.22
C VAL A 15 9.83 22.78 -15.90
N VAL A 16 10.09 22.24 -14.71
CA VAL A 16 9.62 20.89 -14.35
C VAL A 16 8.08 20.81 -14.31
N LEU A 17 7.40 21.82 -13.80
CA LEU A 17 5.94 21.84 -13.70
C LEU A 17 5.27 22.11 -15.06
N ASP A 18 5.82 22.99 -15.89
CA ASP A 18 5.23 23.39 -17.17
C ASP A 18 5.53 22.40 -18.29
N THR A 19 6.69 21.74 -18.27
CA THR A 19 7.10 20.76 -19.30
C THR A 19 6.92 19.31 -18.87
N ASN A 20 5.99 19.07 -17.94
CA ASN A 20 5.70 17.73 -17.46
C ASN A 20 5.00 16.90 -18.56
N LEU A 21 5.77 16.02 -19.21
CA LEU A 21 5.38 15.17 -20.32
C LEU A 21 5.48 13.69 -19.91
N PHE A 22 4.46 12.90 -20.23
CA PHE A 22 4.48 11.44 -20.01
C PHE A 22 4.09 10.69 -21.29
N ALA A 23 4.64 9.49 -21.46
CA ALA A 23 4.37 8.63 -22.61
C ALA A 23 3.35 7.54 -22.24
N TYR A 24 2.35 7.33 -23.09
CA TYR A 24 1.38 6.24 -22.96
C TYR A 24 0.97 5.76 -24.35
N LYS A 25 1.07 4.45 -24.61
CA LYS A 25 0.75 3.84 -25.93
C LYS A 25 1.39 4.59 -27.11
N ASP A 26 2.71 4.79 -27.06
CA ASP A 26 3.52 5.47 -28.08
C ASP A 26 3.09 6.92 -28.41
N LYS A 27 2.35 7.56 -27.50
CA LYS A 27 1.96 8.96 -27.59
C LYS A 27 2.45 9.73 -26.37
N TYR A 28 2.84 10.97 -26.60
CA TYR A 28 3.25 11.90 -25.54
C TYR A 28 2.07 12.76 -25.13
N TYR A 29 1.88 12.89 -23.82
CA TYR A 29 0.82 13.69 -23.20
C TYR A 29 1.47 14.71 -22.29
N ARG A 30 1.01 15.96 -22.36
CA ARG A 30 1.37 17.00 -21.41
C ARG A 30 0.41 16.96 -20.24
N GLN A 31 0.93 16.94 -19.03
CA GLN A 31 0.14 17.15 -17.84
C GLN A 31 -0.28 18.63 -17.78
N ILE A 32 -1.60 18.88 -17.87
CA ILE A 32 -2.16 20.23 -17.97
C ILE A 32 -2.51 20.79 -16.58
N LYS A 33 -2.69 19.91 -15.59
CA LYS A 33 -3.02 20.25 -14.20
C LYS A 33 -2.21 19.40 -13.22
N ASP A 34 -1.83 20.01 -12.10
CA ASP A 34 -1.01 19.46 -11.02
C ASP A 34 0.42 19.05 -11.44
N GLY A 35 1.26 18.74 -10.46
CA GLY A 35 2.59 18.14 -10.69
C GLY A 35 2.51 16.64 -10.96
N ALA A 36 3.58 16.08 -11.54
CA ALA A 36 3.70 14.63 -11.71
C ALA A 36 3.54 13.92 -10.36
N MET A 37 2.84 12.78 -10.39
CA MET A 37 2.72 11.89 -9.23
C MET A 37 4.13 11.49 -8.80
N ASP A 38 4.44 11.63 -7.50
CA ASP A 38 5.78 11.39 -6.93
C ASP A 38 6.89 12.40 -7.31
N SER A 39 6.51 13.57 -7.87
CA SER A 39 7.49 14.64 -8.05
C SER A 39 7.98 15.19 -6.70
N LEU A 40 9.28 15.49 -6.61
CA LEU A 40 9.90 16.15 -5.45
C LEU A 40 9.29 17.53 -5.11
N PHE A 41 8.49 18.08 -6.02
CA PHE A 41 7.76 19.34 -5.86
C PHE A 41 6.39 19.17 -5.18
N THR A 42 5.96 17.93 -4.92
CA THR A 42 4.83 17.67 -4.03
C THR A 42 5.25 18.03 -2.60
N ARG A 43 4.45 18.88 -1.96
CA ARG A 43 4.72 19.50 -0.66
C ARG A 43 5.00 18.42 0.40
N ASN A 44 6.25 18.28 0.79
CA ASN A 44 6.66 17.32 1.81
C ASN A 44 7.16 18.09 3.05
N ARG A 45 6.31 18.20 4.09
CA ARG A 45 6.74 18.80 5.35
C ARG A 45 7.61 17.78 6.09
N ARG A 46 8.61 18.26 6.84
CA ARG A 46 9.47 17.37 7.63
C ARG A 46 8.62 16.60 8.65
N HIS A 47 8.78 15.28 8.69
CA HIS A 47 8.05 14.35 9.57
C HIS A 47 6.55 14.22 9.28
N GLU A 48 6.13 14.49 8.04
CA GLU A 48 4.80 14.15 7.53
C GLU A 48 4.95 13.12 6.41
N ILE A 49 3.96 12.24 6.28
CA ILE A 49 3.90 11.26 5.21
C ILE A 49 2.85 11.75 4.23
N TYR A 50 3.20 11.76 2.94
CA TYR A 50 2.26 11.97 1.84
C TYR A 50 2.36 10.79 0.88
N SER A 51 1.25 10.13 0.61
CA SER A 51 1.15 9.08 -0.40
C SER A 51 -0.07 9.32 -1.27
N ARG A 52 0.11 9.19 -2.58
CA ARG A 52 -0.99 9.25 -3.55
C ARG A 52 -0.91 8.05 -4.48
N TYR A 53 -2.04 7.38 -4.62
CA TYR A 53 -2.22 6.33 -5.62
C TYR A 53 -3.49 6.61 -6.43
N ILE A 54 -3.29 7.05 -7.68
CA ILE A 54 -4.36 7.46 -8.60
C ILE A 54 -5.23 8.56 -7.96
N GLY A 55 -6.45 8.20 -7.54
CA GLY A 55 -7.43 9.10 -6.94
C GLY A 55 -7.49 9.04 -5.41
N ASN A 56 -6.70 8.17 -4.77
CA ASN A 56 -6.66 8.05 -3.32
C ASN A 56 -5.41 8.76 -2.78
N VAL A 57 -5.58 9.51 -1.69
CA VAL A 57 -4.50 10.22 -1.00
C VAL A 57 -4.52 9.80 0.47
N PHE A 58 -3.34 9.50 1.01
CA PHE A 58 -3.10 9.30 2.42
C PHE A 58 -2.07 10.31 2.90
N MET A 59 -2.34 10.97 4.01
CA MET A 59 -1.41 11.93 4.60
C MET A 59 -1.40 11.85 6.13
N THR A 60 -0.26 12.12 6.73
CA THR A 60 -0.15 12.41 8.17
C THR A 60 0.24 13.87 8.36
N THR A 61 -0.21 14.48 9.46
CA THR A 61 0.16 15.85 9.80
C THR A 61 0.44 16.00 11.28
N ASN A 62 1.36 16.91 11.61
CA ASN A 62 1.64 17.33 12.99
C ASN A 62 0.89 18.63 13.35
N LEU A 63 0.07 19.16 12.45
CA LEU A 63 -0.79 20.31 12.71
C LEU A 63 -1.85 19.98 13.75
N SER A 64 -2.37 21.03 14.40
CA SER A 64 -3.60 20.90 15.16
C SER A 64 -4.76 20.50 14.24
N LYS A 65 -5.77 19.85 14.81
CA LYS A 65 -6.97 19.44 14.05
C LYS A 65 -7.64 20.62 13.34
N GLU A 66 -7.64 21.79 13.96
CA GLU A 66 -8.25 23.02 13.42
C GLU A 66 -7.48 23.56 12.21
N GLU A 67 -6.15 23.65 12.31
CA GLU A 67 -5.30 24.09 11.19
C GLU A 67 -5.39 23.13 10.00
N MET A 68 -5.37 21.82 10.27
CA MET A 68 -5.53 20.80 9.25
C MET A 68 -6.89 20.92 8.55
N LEU A 69 -7.99 21.08 9.29
CA LEU A 69 -9.32 21.26 8.70
C LEU A 69 -9.39 22.50 7.81
N LYS A 70 -8.77 23.61 8.24
CA LYS A 70 -8.68 24.83 7.44
C LYS A 70 -7.94 24.61 6.12
N GLU A 71 -6.78 23.94 6.15
CA GLU A 71 -6.03 23.61 4.92
C GLU A 71 -6.84 22.70 3.98
N LEU A 72 -7.53 21.72 4.54
CA LEU A 72 -8.38 20.80 3.77
C LEU A 72 -9.57 21.51 3.12
N GLU A 73 -10.19 22.46 3.80
CA GLU A 73 -11.27 23.29 3.24
C GLU A 73 -10.78 24.18 2.08
N GLU A 74 -9.56 24.74 2.18
CA GLU A 74 -8.95 25.51 1.10
C GLU A 74 -8.68 24.63 -0.13
N ILE A 75 -8.16 23.42 0.08
CA ILE A 75 -7.95 22.43 -0.99
C ILE A 75 -9.27 22.07 -1.67
N MET A 76 -10.33 21.83 -0.90
CA MET A 76 -11.65 21.53 -1.46
C MET A 76 -12.25 22.68 -2.29
N LYS A 77 -11.89 23.92 -2.00
CA LYS A 77 -12.33 25.11 -2.76
C LYS A 77 -11.53 25.35 -4.03
N THR A 78 -10.39 24.68 -4.20
CA THR A 78 -9.43 25.00 -5.27
C THR A 78 -9.94 24.62 -6.67
N ASP A 79 -10.61 23.48 -6.82
CA ASP A 79 -11.22 23.10 -8.11
C ASP A 79 -12.69 22.68 -7.90
N PRO A 80 -13.67 23.47 -8.39
CA PRO A 80 -15.09 23.18 -8.22
C PRO A 80 -15.54 21.90 -8.94
N ASN A 81 -14.71 21.34 -9.84
CA ASN A 81 -15.03 20.10 -10.54
C ASN A 81 -14.53 18.85 -9.79
N ILE A 82 -13.69 19.01 -8.76
CA ILE A 82 -13.14 17.89 -8.00
C ILE A 82 -13.88 17.78 -6.67
N LYS A 83 -14.72 16.76 -6.54
CA LYS A 83 -15.39 16.42 -5.28
C LYS A 83 -14.49 15.47 -4.49
N THR A 84 -13.81 15.99 -3.47
CA THR A 84 -12.96 15.21 -2.57
C THR A 84 -13.76 14.76 -1.35
N THR A 85 -13.67 13.47 -1.02
CA THR A 85 -14.14 12.94 0.27
C THR A 85 -12.95 12.87 1.21
N ILE A 86 -13.09 13.43 2.41
CA ILE A 86 -12.03 13.49 3.40
C ILE A 86 -12.49 12.74 4.64
N THR A 87 -11.66 11.81 5.09
CA THR A 87 -11.87 11.08 6.35
C THR A 87 -10.66 11.32 7.23
N ILE A 88 -10.91 11.84 8.43
CA ILE A 88 -9.88 12.07 9.45
C ILE A 88 -10.19 11.11 10.59
N ASN A 89 -9.26 10.22 10.88
CA ASN A 89 -9.40 9.29 11.98
C ASN A 89 -8.03 8.82 12.47
N GLN A 90 -7.99 8.24 13.67
CA GLN A 90 -6.80 7.59 14.21
C GLN A 90 -6.49 6.28 13.47
N SER A 91 -7.52 5.59 12.98
CA SER A 91 -7.39 4.41 12.12
C SER A 91 -8.12 4.62 10.80
N LEU A 92 -7.44 4.35 9.69
CA LEU A 92 -7.93 4.56 8.32
C LEU A 92 -7.47 3.44 7.39
N GLU A 93 -8.25 3.19 6.36
CA GLU A 93 -7.89 2.26 5.29
C GLU A 93 -7.25 3.00 4.11
N TYR A 94 -6.14 2.47 3.62
CA TYR A 94 -5.49 2.96 2.40
C TYR A 94 -4.97 1.79 1.57
N LEU A 95 -5.55 1.64 0.37
CA LEU A 95 -5.29 0.52 -0.54
C LEU A 95 -5.56 -0.83 0.15
N ASP A 96 -4.49 -1.62 0.32
CA ASP A 96 -4.50 -2.95 0.89
C ASP A 96 -4.16 -2.98 2.39
N ALA A 97 -4.00 -1.80 3.02
CA ALA A 97 -3.57 -1.65 4.40
C ALA A 97 -4.61 -0.92 5.25
N SER A 98 -4.77 -1.39 6.49
CA SER A 98 -5.37 -0.63 7.58
C SER A 98 -4.23 -0.01 8.39
N ILE A 99 -4.30 1.30 8.61
CA ILE A 99 -3.24 2.09 9.22
C ILE A 99 -3.79 2.72 10.49
N GLU A 100 -3.20 2.40 11.62
CA GLU A 100 -3.54 2.91 12.94
C GLU A 100 -2.40 3.79 13.47
N ASN A 101 -2.72 4.99 13.91
CA ASN A 101 -1.77 5.91 14.53
C ASN A 101 -1.77 5.75 16.05
N ASN A 102 -0.67 5.23 16.59
CA ASN A 102 -0.40 5.10 18.02
C ASN A 102 0.54 6.22 18.48
N ASN A 103 0.00 7.43 18.64
CA ASN A 103 0.73 8.61 19.13
C ASN A 103 2.01 8.92 18.33
N GLY A 104 1.93 8.84 16.99
CA GLY A 104 3.04 9.07 16.07
C GLY A 104 3.72 7.81 15.57
N ASN A 105 3.42 6.64 16.17
CA ASN A 105 3.86 5.36 15.65
C ASN A 105 2.75 4.72 14.80
N LEU A 106 2.99 4.59 13.50
CA LEU A 106 2.02 3.97 12.59
C LEU A 106 2.14 2.45 12.65
N LYS A 107 1.05 1.80 13.06
CA LYS A 107 0.87 0.36 12.97
C LYS A 107 0.06 0.05 11.71
N THR A 108 0.52 -0.91 10.92
CA THR A 108 -0.15 -1.33 9.69
C THR A 108 -0.52 -2.80 9.71
N THR A 109 -1.72 -3.12 9.23
CA THR A 109 -2.26 -4.48 9.07
C THR A 109 -2.94 -4.61 7.71
N ILE A 110 -3.24 -5.84 7.28
CA ILE A 110 -3.97 -6.04 6.01
C ILE A 110 -5.41 -5.56 6.15
N TYR A 111 -5.85 -4.74 5.20
CA TYR A 111 -7.25 -4.38 5.09
C TYR A 111 -8.02 -5.45 4.29
N HIS A 112 -9.05 -6.02 4.90
CA HIS A 112 -10.00 -6.92 4.27
C HIS A 112 -11.32 -6.21 4.04
N LYS A 113 -11.67 -5.97 2.78
CA LYS A 113 -12.98 -5.40 2.44
C LYS A 113 -14.07 -6.43 2.73
N SER A 114 -14.98 -6.10 3.65
CA SER A 114 -16.04 -6.99 4.13
C SER A 114 -16.94 -7.58 3.03
N ALA A 115 -17.11 -6.87 1.92
CA ALA A 115 -17.90 -7.31 0.78
C ALA A 115 -17.11 -8.17 -0.23
N CYS A 116 -15.81 -8.37 -0.03
CA CYS A 116 -14.98 -9.15 -0.94
C CYS A 116 -14.97 -10.61 -0.50
N GLU A 117 -15.49 -11.50 -1.34
CA GLU A 117 -15.35 -12.93 -1.12
C GLU A 117 -13.85 -13.30 -1.12
N PRO A 118 -13.43 -14.31 -0.36
CA PRO A 118 -12.05 -14.81 -0.34
C PRO A 118 -11.73 -15.59 -1.63
N TYR A 119 -12.06 -15.02 -2.79
CA TYR A 119 -11.90 -15.67 -4.07
C TYR A 119 -10.49 -15.42 -4.58
N ILE A 120 -9.68 -16.48 -4.56
CA ILE A 120 -8.43 -16.57 -5.30
C ILE A 120 -8.59 -17.63 -6.39
N LEU A 121 -7.60 -17.78 -7.26
CA LEU A 121 -7.67 -18.81 -8.30
C LEU A 121 -7.87 -20.20 -7.68
N PRO A 122 -8.99 -20.90 -7.96
CA PRO A 122 -9.24 -22.22 -7.40
C PRO A 122 -8.22 -23.26 -7.86
N TYR A 123 -7.81 -24.16 -6.96
CA TYR A 123 -6.75 -25.13 -7.26
C TYR A 123 -7.09 -26.17 -8.35
N LYS A 124 -8.40 -26.37 -8.60
CA LYS A 124 -8.92 -27.22 -9.67
C LYS A 124 -8.93 -26.54 -11.04
N SER A 125 -8.63 -25.25 -11.11
CA SER A 125 -8.53 -24.55 -12.38
C SER A 125 -7.38 -25.11 -13.23
N ASP A 126 -7.53 -25.06 -14.55
CA ASP A 126 -6.55 -25.61 -15.50
C ASP A 126 -5.36 -24.67 -15.73
N HIS A 127 -4.75 -24.20 -14.63
CA HIS A 127 -3.57 -23.36 -14.67
C HIS A 127 -2.34 -24.16 -14.22
N PRO A 128 -1.14 -23.83 -14.73
CA PRO A 128 0.10 -24.46 -14.28
C PRO A 128 0.26 -24.39 -12.76
N ARG A 129 0.88 -25.41 -12.17
CA ARG A 129 1.15 -25.46 -10.72
C ARG A 129 2.05 -24.32 -10.26
N SER A 130 2.90 -23.79 -11.14
CA SER A 130 3.71 -22.60 -10.88
C SER A 130 2.86 -21.35 -10.60
N ILE A 131 1.70 -21.19 -11.25
CA ILE A 131 0.79 -20.06 -11.00
C ILE A 131 0.20 -20.16 -9.59
N HIS A 132 -0.29 -21.34 -9.21
CA HIS A 132 -0.82 -21.61 -7.87
C HIS A 132 0.23 -21.37 -6.78
N ALA A 133 1.48 -21.82 -7.01
CA ALA A 133 2.59 -21.55 -6.11
C ALA A 133 2.91 -20.04 -6.00
N ASN A 134 2.90 -19.33 -7.13
CA ASN A 134 3.15 -17.88 -7.17
C ASN A 134 2.06 -17.07 -6.46
N ILE A 135 0.81 -17.53 -6.48
CA ILE A 135 -0.29 -16.90 -5.72
C ILE A 135 0.02 -16.94 -4.24
N ILE A 136 0.37 -18.13 -3.70
CA ILE A 136 0.76 -18.28 -2.29
C ILE A 136 1.92 -17.33 -1.97
N TYR A 137 2.98 -17.37 -2.79
CA TYR A 137 4.16 -16.53 -2.59
C TYR A 137 3.82 -15.03 -2.58
N THR A 138 3.02 -14.57 -3.54
CA THR A 138 2.67 -13.14 -3.68
C THR A 138 1.84 -12.66 -2.51
N ILE A 139 0.88 -13.48 -2.04
CA ILE A 139 0.10 -13.18 -0.84
C ILE A 139 1.01 -13.07 0.38
N LEU A 140 1.92 -14.02 0.59
CA LEU A 140 2.84 -13.98 1.74
C LEU A 140 3.76 -12.76 1.71
N VAL A 141 4.31 -12.41 0.54
CA VAL A 141 5.10 -11.19 0.37
C VAL A 141 4.27 -9.95 0.71
N ARG A 142 3.01 -9.89 0.29
CA ARG A 142 2.10 -8.79 0.62
C ARG A 142 1.88 -8.68 2.13
N VAL A 143 1.57 -9.79 2.80
CA VAL A 143 1.37 -9.82 4.26
C VAL A 143 2.64 -9.38 4.99
N ALA A 144 3.79 -9.93 4.63
CA ALA A 144 5.08 -9.58 5.23
C ALA A 144 5.48 -8.11 5.04
N ARG A 145 5.02 -7.46 3.95
CA ARG A 145 5.30 -6.05 3.68
C ARG A 145 4.36 -5.10 4.42
N ILE A 146 3.12 -5.52 4.65
CA ILE A 146 2.09 -4.64 5.22
C ILE A 146 2.00 -4.79 6.73
N CYS A 147 2.14 -5.99 7.29
CA CYS A 147 2.03 -6.16 8.74
C CYS A 147 3.25 -5.57 9.45
N SER A 148 2.99 -4.68 10.42
CA SER A 148 4.04 -4.04 11.22
C SER A 148 4.60 -4.95 12.33
N THR A 149 3.80 -5.90 12.83
CA THR A 149 4.21 -6.79 13.92
C THR A 149 4.13 -8.26 13.52
N VAL A 150 4.87 -9.11 14.24
CA VAL A 150 4.88 -10.56 13.99
C VAL A 150 3.52 -11.18 14.35
N GLU A 151 2.87 -10.68 15.40
CA GLU A 151 1.56 -11.15 15.82
C GLU A 151 0.49 -10.90 14.75
N ASP A 152 0.48 -9.70 14.15
CA ASP A 152 -0.46 -9.40 13.06
C ASP A 152 -0.15 -10.23 11.81
N PHE A 153 1.14 -10.47 11.53
CA PHE A 153 1.56 -11.34 10.45
C PHE A 153 1.07 -12.78 10.65
N ASP A 154 1.20 -13.33 11.86
CA ASP A 154 0.77 -14.69 12.18
C ASP A 154 -0.76 -14.85 12.10
N MET A 155 -1.51 -13.85 12.60
CA MET A 155 -2.96 -13.82 12.47
C MET A 155 -3.39 -13.80 11.00
N GLU A 156 -2.74 -12.98 10.19
CA GLU A 156 -3.04 -12.91 8.76
C GLU A 156 -2.61 -14.18 8.02
N LEU A 157 -1.51 -14.81 8.42
CA LEU A 157 -1.08 -16.09 7.87
C LEU A 157 -2.12 -17.20 8.10
N LEU A 158 -2.82 -17.19 9.24
CA LEU A 158 -3.95 -18.09 9.50
C LEU A 158 -5.11 -17.80 8.52
N SER A 159 -5.46 -16.53 8.33
CA SER A 159 -6.48 -16.13 7.33
C SER A 159 -6.10 -16.62 5.93
N VAL A 160 -4.86 -16.43 5.50
CA VAL A 160 -4.36 -16.89 4.19
C VAL A 160 -4.45 -18.40 4.05
N LYS A 161 -4.09 -19.17 5.08
CA LYS A 161 -4.24 -20.64 5.08
C LYS A 161 -5.70 -21.04 4.87
N MET A 162 -6.63 -20.38 5.56
CA MET A 162 -8.07 -20.64 5.42
C MET A 162 -8.57 -20.30 4.01
N ILE A 163 -8.16 -19.17 3.45
CA ILE A 163 -8.51 -18.77 2.08
C ILE A 163 -8.03 -19.84 1.09
N LEU A 164 -6.77 -20.28 1.19
CA LEU A 164 -6.21 -21.32 0.32
C LEU A 164 -6.98 -22.64 0.45
N PHE A 165 -7.30 -23.05 1.68
CA PHE A 165 -8.04 -24.28 1.94
C PHE A 165 -9.45 -24.24 1.33
N VAL A 166 -10.20 -23.16 1.53
CA VAL A 166 -11.54 -22.97 0.95
C VAL A 166 -11.50 -22.95 -0.58
N ASN A 167 -10.41 -22.46 -1.18
CA ASN A 167 -10.19 -22.48 -2.64
C ASN A 167 -9.64 -23.83 -3.16
N GLY A 168 -9.62 -24.87 -2.32
CA GLY A 168 -9.32 -26.25 -2.70
C GLY A 168 -7.84 -26.59 -2.82
N TYR A 169 -6.93 -25.77 -2.28
CA TYR A 169 -5.50 -26.07 -2.29
C TYR A 169 -5.19 -27.24 -1.33
N PRO A 170 -4.44 -28.27 -1.75
CA PRO A 170 -4.11 -29.41 -0.90
C PRO A 170 -3.27 -28.97 0.32
N PRO A 171 -3.54 -29.48 1.53
CA PRO A 171 -2.80 -29.11 2.74
C PRO A 171 -1.28 -29.26 2.60
N LYS A 172 -0.82 -30.37 1.99
CA LYS A 172 0.61 -30.61 1.72
C LYS A 172 1.22 -29.56 0.79
N PHE A 173 0.46 -29.11 -0.22
CA PHE A 173 0.91 -28.07 -1.15
C PHE A 173 1.04 -26.72 -0.44
N ILE A 174 0.04 -26.35 0.37
CA ILE A 174 0.07 -25.14 1.19
C ILE A 174 1.29 -25.17 2.12
N GLN A 175 1.43 -26.23 2.93
CA GLN A 175 2.52 -26.34 3.91
C GLN A 175 3.89 -26.28 3.25
N HIS A 176 4.07 -26.95 2.11
CA HIS A 176 5.32 -26.91 1.36
C HIS A 176 5.69 -25.48 0.94
N HIS A 177 4.76 -24.74 0.34
CA HIS A 177 5.03 -23.38 -0.14
C HIS A 177 5.16 -22.36 0.99
N LEU A 178 4.44 -22.53 2.09
CA LEU A 178 4.65 -21.72 3.29
C LEU A 178 6.07 -21.95 3.82
N LYS A 179 6.47 -23.20 4.08
CA LYS A 179 7.82 -23.52 4.59
C LYS A 179 8.92 -22.96 3.68
N ASN A 180 8.79 -23.14 2.36
CA ASN A 180 9.75 -22.61 1.40
C ASN A 180 9.86 -21.07 1.45
N PHE A 181 8.76 -20.37 1.73
CA PHE A 181 8.80 -18.91 1.91
C PHE A 181 9.67 -18.52 3.10
N PHE A 182 9.46 -19.12 4.28
CA PHE A 182 10.27 -18.81 5.46
C PHE A 182 11.74 -19.21 5.30
N VAL A 183 12.01 -20.35 4.66
CA VAL A 183 13.39 -20.76 4.32
C VAL A 183 14.05 -19.73 3.40
N LYS A 184 13.36 -19.30 2.34
CA LYS A 184 13.91 -18.33 1.37
C LYS A 184 14.21 -16.96 1.98
N HIS A 185 13.50 -16.58 3.03
CA HIS A 185 13.63 -15.29 3.70
C HIS A 185 14.41 -15.39 5.03
N ASP A 186 15.11 -16.50 5.30
CA ASP A 186 15.87 -16.75 6.52
C ASP A 186 15.06 -16.53 7.82
N ALA A 187 13.75 -16.75 7.74
CA ALA A 187 12.78 -16.45 8.79
C ALA A 187 12.26 -17.71 9.52
N MET A 188 12.98 -18.83 9.41
CA MET A 188 12.58 -20.11 10.04
C MET A 188 12.44 -20.05 11.56
N LYS A 189 13.05 -19.06 12.22
CA LYS A 189 12.90 -18.84 13.67
C LYS A 189 11.50 -18.36 14.07
N ILE A 190 10.80 -17.71 13.14
CA ILE A 190 9.43 -17.19 13.31
C ILE A 190 8.42 -18.28 12.97
N TRP A 191 8.79 -19.21 12.07
CA TRP A 191 7.95 -20.31 11.67
C TRP A 191 7.70 -21.29 12.83
N THR A 192 6.48 -21.28 13.34
CA THR A 192 5.95 -22.34 14.19
C THR A 192 5.31 -23.40 13.29
N GLU A 193 5.86 -24.62 13.29
CA GLU A 193 5.17 -25.74 12.65
C GLU A 193 3.83 -25.94 13.39
N PRO A 194 2.68 -25.95 12.68
CA PRO A 194 1.45 -26.36 13.33
C PRO A 194 1.64 -27.80 13.80
N ASP A 195 1.29 -28.07 15.07
CA ASP A 195 1.35 -29.41 15.65
C ASP A 195 0.76 -30.42 14.66
N ASN A 196 1.49 -31.51 14.43
CA ASN A 196 1.05 -32.65 13.61
C ASN A 196 -0.13 -33.42 14.24
N ALA A 197 -0.94 -32.77 15.09
CA ALA A 197 -2.13 -33.32 15.69
C ALA A 197 -3.32 -33.11 14.75
N THR A 198 -3.51 -34.11 13.89
CA THR A 198 -4.82 -34.59 13.40
C THR A 198 -5.67 -33.62 12.56
N TYR A 199 -5.67 -33.85 11.24
CA TYR A 199 -6.85 -33.71 10.39
C TYR A 199 -6.95 -34.92 9.46
#